data_AF-A0A947K213-F1
#
_entry.id   AF-A0A947K213-F1
#
_cell.length_a   1.000
_cell.length_b   1.000
_cell.length_c   1.000
_cell.angle_alpha   90.00
_cell.angle_beta   90.00
_cell.angle_gamma   90.00
#
_symmetry.space_group_name_H-M   'P 1'
#
loop_
_entity.id
_entity.type
_entity.pdbx_description
1 polymer ?
#
loop_
_entity_poly.entity_id
_entity_poly.type
_entity_poly.pdbx_seq_one_letter_code
_entity_poly.pdbx_strand_id
1 'polypeptide(L)'
;MLNKSQQEILIRSAATGWVMEPDAKRLFALAGLPVPNNRWLKTREELPGLDLPWPVAAKIVSPSVVHKSEVGGVAIGLRTQNELEDFYHRMEPLPDFAGILVEELVAPGVELIIGAKTDKQFGPIILVGLGGITAELYDDVTIRLAPLDHSDVGAMIKKLKAGRLLTGFRGSPPIAMDQLSRVLIDFSHLVMDLAAEVASIDINPLICTPDGITIADARIMLA
;
A
#
# COMPACT_ATOMS: atom_id res chain seq x y z
N MET A 1 -1.59 -19.93 -5.60
CA MET A 1 -2.96 -20.05 -6.17
C MET A 1 -3.91 -19.20 -5.33
N LEU A 2 -4.68 -18.33 -5.98
CA LEU A 2 -5.63 -17.45 -5.31
C LEU A 2 -6.75 -18.21 -4.60
N ASN A 3 -7.10 -17.76 -3.39
CA ASN A 3 -8.26 -18.26 -2.68
C ASN A 3 -9.58 -17.61 -3.19
N LYS A 4 -10.72 -18.16 -2.78
CA LYS A 4 -12.05 -17.67 -3.22
C LYS A 4 -12.27 -16.19 -2.92
N SER A 5 -11.88 -15.72 -1.74
CA SER A 5 -12.03 -14.31 -1.34
C SER A 5 -11.20 -13.38 -2.23
N GLN A 6 -9.99 -13.79 -2.62
CA GLN A 6 -9.15 -13.03 -3.54
C GLN A 6 -9.79 -12.95 -4.94
N GLN A 7 -10.30 -14.07 -5.45
CA GLN A 7 -11.01 -14.11 -6.74
C GLN A 7 -12.26 -13.22 -6.76
N GLU A 8 -13.06 -13.24 -5.68
CA GLU A 8 -14.25 -12.40 -5.55
C GLU A 8 -13.93 -10.90 -5.61
N ILE A 9 -12.81 -10.47 -5.00
CA ILE A 9 -12.33 -9.09 -5.06
C ILE A 9 -12.01 -8.70 -6.51
N LEU A 10 -11.27 -9.54 -7.23
CA LEU A 10 -10.89 -9.28 -8.62
C LEU A 10 -12.12 -9.22 -9.53
N ILE A 11 -13.06 -10.16 -9.37
CA ILE A 11 -14.31 -10.20 -10.16
C ILE A 11 -15.14 -8.92 -9.94
N ARG A 12 -15.30 -8.47 -8.68
CA ARG A 12 -16.02 -7.22 -8.39
C ARG A 12 -15.33 -5.99 -8.99
N SER A 13 -14.01 -6.01 -9.03
CA SER A 13 -13.19 -4.89 -9.51
C SER A 13 -13.05 -4.85 -11.05
N ALA A 14 -13.44 -5.93 -11.74
CA ALA A 14 -13.36 -6.02 -13.20
C ALA A 14 -14.16 -4.93 -13.92
N ALA A 15 -15.28 -4.49 -13.35
CA ALA A 15 -16.12 -3.45 -13.94
C ALA A 15 -15.45 -2.07 -13.97
N THR A 16 -14.58 -1.77 -13.00
CA THR A 16 -13.86 -0.50 -12.89
C THR A 16 -12.45 -0.56 -13.47
N GLY A 17 -11.90 -1.77 -13.66
CA GLY A 17 -10.50 -1.98 -14.05
C GLY A 17 -9.50 -1.74 -12.92
N TRP A 18 -9.97 -1.41 -11.71
CA TRP A 18 -9.17 -1.05 -10.56
C TRP A 18 -9.69 -1.72 -9.29
N VAL A 19 -8.79 -2.29 -8.50
CA VAL A 19 -9.10 -2.71 -7.12
C VAL A 19 -8.94 -1.51 -6.21
N MET A 20 -10.02 -1.11 -5.53
CA MET A 20 -10.00 0.00 -4.57
C MET A 20 -9.10 -0.32 -3.37
N GLU A 21 -8.52 0.69 -2.73
CA GLU A 21 -7.55 0.53 -1.64
C GLU A 21 -7.99 -0.43 -0.51
N PRO A 22 -9.25 -0.39 0.01
CA PRO A 22 -9.67 -1.33 1.05
C PRO A 22 -9.58 -2.79 0.60
N ASP A 23 -9.95 -3.05 -0.65
CA ASP A 23 -9.91 -4.38 -1.25
C ASP A 23 -8.48 -4.81 -1.60
N ALA A 24 -7.63 -3.87 -2.05
CA ALA A 24 -6.21 -4.12 -2.28
C ALA A 24 -5.50 -4.51 -0.97
N LYS A 25 -5.77 -3.79 0.13
CA LYS A 25 -5.25 -4.14 1.46
C LYS A 25 -5.79 -5.47 1.97
N ARG A 26 -7.05 -5.78 1.69
CA ARG A 26 -7.61 -7.11 1.99
C ARG A 26 -6.92 -8.23 1.21
N LEU A 27 -6.59 -8.01 -0.07
CA LEU A 27 -5.81 -8.97 -0.87
C LEU A 27 -4.44 -9.24 -0.24
N PHE A 28 -3.75 -8.18 0.19
CA PHE A 28 -2.46 -8.27 0.85
C PHE A 28 -2.54 -8.98 2.21
N ALA A 29 -3.51 -8.61 3.05
CA ALA A 29 -3.72 -9.26 4.35
C ALA A 29 -3.99 -10.77 4.19
N LEU A 30 -4.81 -11.16 3.20
CA LEU A 30 -5.07 -12.57 2.88
C LEU A 30 -3.83 -13.32 2.38
N ALA A 31 -2.84 -12.60 1.85
CA ALA A 31 -1.54 -13.14 1.45
C ALA A 31 -0.49 -13.08 2.59
N GLY A 32 -0.87 -12.64 3.79
CA GLY A 32 0.04 -12.51 4.92
C GLY A 32 0.93 -11.26 4.90
N LEU A 33 0.68 -10.32 3.98
CA LEU A 33 1.42 -9.07 3.90
C LEU A 33 0.89 -8.03 4.91
N PRO A 34 1.76 -7.22 5.52
CA PRO A 34 1.39 -6.35 6.62
C PRO A 34 0.70 -5.08 6.11
N VAL A 35 -0.58 -4.93 6.46
CA VAL A 35 -1.38 -3.72 6.27
C VAL A 35 -1.90 -3.27 7.64
N PRO A 36 -2.16 -1.97 7.86
CA PRO A 36 -2.75 -1.51 9.11
C PRO A 36 -4.15 -2.12 9.28
N ASN A 37 -4.57 -2.36 10.53
CA ASN A 37 -5.98 -2.66 10.76
C ASN A 37 -6.81 -1.48 10.27
N ASN A 38 -7.88 -1.80 9.55
CA ASN A 38 -8.66 -0.80 8.86
C ASN A 38 -10.15 -1.17 8.83
N ARG A 39 -10.97 -0.14 8.61
CA ARG A 39 -12.40 -0.26 8.42
C ARG A 39 -12.84 0.67 7.29
N TRP A 40 -13.57 0.10 6.32
CA TRP A 40 -14.15 0.85 5.22
C TRP A 40 -15.57 1.28 5.59
N LEU A 41 -15.73 2.57 5.86
CA LEU A 41 -17.00 3.21 6.23
C LEU A 41 -17.64 3.79 4.97
N LYS A 42 -18.65 3.11 4.44
CA LYS A 42 -19.38 3.46 3.22
C LYS A 42 -20.50 4.44 3.50
N THR A 43 -21.17 4.32 4.64
CA THR A 43 -22.31 5.18 4.98
C THR A 43 -22.11 5.90 6.31
N ARG A 44 -22.90 6.97 6.53
CA ARG A 44 -22.84 7.78 7.76
C ARG A 44 -23.19 6.97 9.00
N GLU A 45 -24.06 5.98 8.85
CA GLU A 45 -24.50 5.10 9.94
C GLU A 45 -23.38 4.20 10.46
N GLU A 46 -22.29 4.05 9.71
CA GLU A 46 -21.10 3.28 10.11
C GLU A 46 -20.05 4.12 10.85
N LEU A 47 -20.21 5.46 10.90
CA LEU A 47 -19.29 6.35 11.62
C LEU A 47 -19.22 6.07 13.13
N PRO A 48 -20.33 5.80 13.84
CA PRO A 48 -20.27 5.48 15.26
C PRO A 48 -19.62 4.13 15.53
N GLY A 49 -18.87 4.02 16.63
CA GLY A 49 -18.35 2.73 17.10
C GLY A 49 -17.16 2.21 16.30
N LEU A 50 -16.28 3.11 15.86
CA LEU A 50 -14.98 2.75 15.32
C LEU A 50 -14.15 2.02 16.38
N ASP A 51 -13.91 0.73 16.15
CA ASP A 51 -13.07 -0.13 17.00
C ASP A 51 -11.62 -0.12 16.48
N LEU A 52 -11.00 1.07 16.48
CA LEU A 52 -9.59 1.26 16.17
C LEU A 52 -8.95 2.17 17.22
N PRO A 53 -7.66 1.95 17.56
CA PRO A 53 -6.94 2.83 18.48
C PRO A 53 -6.76 4.22 17.86
N TRP A 54 -7.11 5.24 18.64
CA TRP A 54 -6.87 6.64 18.28
C TRP A 54 -5.44 7.07 18.66
N PRO A 55 -4.79 7.96 17.90
CA PRO A 55 -5.30 8.60 16.68
C PRO A 55 -5.30 7.68 15.45
N VAL A 56 -6.16 7.99 14.47
CA VAL A 56 -6.34 7.23 13.22
C VAL A 56 -5.95 8.04 11.99
N ALA A 57 -5.73 7.35 10.87
CA ALA A 57 -5.71 7.93 9.53
C ALA A 57 -7.05 7.66 8.83
N ALA A 58 -7.51 8.58 7.99
CA ALA A 58 -8.69 8.42 7.16
C ALA A 58 -8.40 8.84 5.71
N LYS A 59 -8.89 8.06 4.75
CA LYS A 59 -8.67 8.30 3.32
C LYS A 59 -9.98 8.16 2.54
N ILE A 60 -10.20 9.01 1.54
CA ILE A 60 -11.33 8.82 0.62
C ILE A 60 -11.14 7.54 -0.20
N VAL A 61 -12.23 6.82 -0.40
CA VAL A 61 -12.33 5.73 -1.37
C VAL A 61 -13.24 6.21 -2.48
N SER A 62 -12.68 6.45 -3.66
CA SER A 62 -13.44 6.80 -4.86
C SER A 62 -12.68 6.32 -6.11
N PRO A 63 -13.32 5.64 -7.08
CA PRO A 63 -12.71 5.29 -8.36
C PRO A 63 -12.21 6.50 -9.16
N SER A 64 -12.83 7.67 -8.97
CA SER A 64 -12.52 8.89 -9.72
C SER A 64 -11.45 9.76 -9.04
N VAL A 65 -11.12 9.47 -7.78
CA VAL A 65 -10.09 10.20 -7.02
C VAL A 65 -8.80 9.38 -6.96
N VAL A 66 -7.96 9.54 -7.99
CA VAL A 66 -6.65 8.88 -8.05
C VAL A 66 -5.67 9.57 -7.09
N HIS A 67 -5.52 10.89 -7.15
CA HIS A 67 -4.60 11.65 -6.28
C HIS A 67 -5.32 12.20 -5.04
N LYS A 68 -5.58 11.32 -4.07
CA LYS A 68 -6.33 11.63 -2.83
C LYS A 68 -5.83 12.90 -2.12
N SER A 69 -4.52 13.07 -2.00
CA SER A 69 -3.93 14.22 -1.30
C SER A 69 -4.28 15.57 -1.94
N GLU A 70 -4.45 15.64 -3.26
CA GLU A 70 -4.75 16.89 -3.99
C GLU A 70 -6.17 17.41 -3.69
N VAL A 71 -7.09 16.51 -3.33
CA VAL A 71 -8.46 16.87 -2.91
C VAL A 71 -8.61 16.93 -1.39
N GLY A 72 -7.50 16.85 -0.63
CA GLY A 72 -7.53 16.76 0.83
C GLY A 72 -8.14 15.46 1.35
N GLY A 73 -8.16 14.42 0.51
CA GLY A 73 -8.74 13.10 0.76
C GLY A 73 -7.86 12.15 1.55
N VAL A 74 -6.85 12.68 2.25
CA VAL A 74 -6.06 11.97 3.25
C VAL A 74 -5.99 12.86 4.48
N ALA A 75 -6.43 12.35 5.62
CA ALA A 75 -6.24 12.96 6.93
C ALA A 75 -5.48 11.98 7.82
N ILE A 76 -4.43 12.48 8.48
CA ILE A 76 -3.55 11.69 9.33
C ILE A 76 -3.62 12.26 10.74
N GLY A 77 -3.75 11.40 11.74
CA GLY A 77 -3.70 11.82 13.14
C GLY A 77 -5.01 12.41 13.65
N LEU A 78 -6.15 11.97 13.11
CA LEU A 78 -7.46 12.29 13.67
C LEU A 78 -7.54 11.71 15.08
N ARG A 79 -7.94 12.51 16.06
CA ARG A 79 -7.92 12.17 17.49
C ARG A 79 -9.30 11.95 18.09
N THR A 80 -10.35 12.39 17.40
CA THR A 80 -11.71 12.36 17.91
C THR A 80 -12.70 11.91 16.85
N GLN A 81 -13.83 11.38 17.31
CA GLN A 81 -14.97 11.03 16.47
C GLN A 81 -15.45 12.23 15.63
N ASN A 82 -15.53 13.42 16.21
CA ASN A 82 -15.96 14.63 15.49
C ASN A 82 -15.03 14.96 14.32
N GLU A 83 -13.70 14.86 14.50
CA GLU A 83 -12.74 15.11 13.42
C GLU A 83 -12.90 14.11 12.26
N LEU A 84 -13.29 12.86 12.56
CA LEU A 84 -13.59 11.84 11.56
C LEU A 84 -14.91 12.11 10.82
N GLU A 85 -15.94 12.55 11.53
CA GLU A 85 -17.22 12.95 10.94
C GLU A 85 -17.05 14.17 10.03
N ASP A 86 -16.29 15.17 10.46
CA ASP A 86 -15.95 16.35 9.66
C ASP A 86 -15.19 15.94 8.38
N PHE A 87 -14.24 14.99 8.49
CA PHE A 87 -13.55 14.43 7.33
C PHE A 87 -14.54 13.74 6.37
N TYR A 88 -15.41 12.86 6.88
CA TYR A 88 -16.41 12.16 6.09
C TYR A 88 -17.31 13.13 5.33
N HIS A 89 -17.90 14.12 6.02
CA HIS A 89 -18.81 15.10 5.43
C HIS A 89 -18.18 15.97 4.36
N ARG A 90 -16.87 16.22 4.46
CA ARG A 90 -16.12 16.95 3.43
C ARG A 90 -15.84 16.09 2.19
N MET A 91 -15.68 14.78 2.37
CA MET A 91 -15.37 13.84 1.27
C MET A 91 -16.61 13.35 0.53
N GLU A 92 -17.72 13.16 1.23
CA GLU A 92 -18.97 12.62 0.69
C GLU A 92 -19.51 13.31 -0.58
N PRO A 93 -19.39 14.65 -0.77
CA PRO A 93 -19.84 15.31 -1.98
C PRO A 93 -18.92 15.08 -3.21
N LEU A 94 -17.77 14.44 -3.04
CA LEU A 94 -16.82 14.23 -4.15
C LEU A 94 -17.33 13.16 -5.12
N PRO A 95 -16.96 13.23 -6.42
CA PRO A 95 -17.40 12.28 -7.43
C PRO A 95 -17.09 10.83 -7.07
N ASP A 96 -18.05 9.95 -7.34
CA ASP A 96 -17.94 8.50 -7.14
C ASP A 96 -17.48 8.10 -5.72
N PHE A 97 -17.88 8.89 -4.72
CA PHE A 97 -17.60 8.60 -3.32
C PHE A 97 -18.15 7.21 -2.94
N ALA A 98 -17.25 6.33 -2.56
CA ALA A 98 -17.55 4.97 -2.13
C ALA A 98 -17.29 4.78 -0.62
N GLY A 99 -17.12 5.87 0.14
CA GLY A 99 -16.83 5.86 1.57
C GLY A 99 -15.44 6.39 1.91
N ILE A 100 -15.06 6.19 3.17
CA ILE A 100 -13.71 6.44 3.68
C ILE A 100 -13.10 5.16 4.24
N LEU A 101 -11.80 5.01 4.06
CA LEU A 101 -11.00 3.97 4.70
C LEU A 101 -10.35 4.57 5.95
N VAL A 102 -10.70 4.05 7.12
CA VAL A 102 -10.14 4.48 8.40
C VAL A 102 -9.19 3.41 8.91
N GLU A 103 -8.00 3.81 9.35
CA GLU A 103 -6.90 2.89 9.63
C GLU A 103 -6.13 3.29 10.89
N GLU A 104 -5.50 2.30 11.52
CA GLU A 104 -4.49 2.55 12.54
C GLU A 104 -3.40 3.49 12.01
N LEU A 105 -2.99 4.45 12.85
CA LEU A 105 -1.91 5.35 12.49
C LEU A 105 -0.57 4.60 12.50
N VAL A 106 0.04 4.46 11.33
CA VAL A 106 1.37 3.86 11.18
C VAL A 106 2.43 4.86 11.64
N ALA A 107 3.39 4.38 12.44
CA ALA A 107 4.53 5.20 12.87
C ALA A 107 5.36 5.67 11.67
N PRO A 108 5.89 6.92 11.68
CA PRO A 108 6.73 7.40 10.60
C PRO A 108 8.01 6.56 10.49
N GLY A 109 8.44 6.30 9.26
CA GLY A 109 9.60 5.46 8.95
C GLY A 109 10.23 5.82 7.62
N VAL A 110 11.15 4.99 7.16
CA VAL A 110 11.70 5.10 5.81
C VAL A 110 10.63 4.60 4.84
N GLU A 111 10.25 5.44 3.88
CA GLU A 111 9.28 5.08 2.86
C GLU A 111 9.99 4.40 1.67
N LEU A 112 9.41 3.30 1.19
CA LEU A 112 9.77 2.63 -0.06
C LEU A 112 8.57 2.66 -1.01
N ILE A 113 8.86 2.62 -2.31
CA ILE A 113 7.89 2.36 -3.37
C ILE A 113 8.14 0.94 -3.88
N ILE A 114 7.11 0.11 -3.84
CA ILE A 114 7.16 -1.25 -4.40
C ILE A 114 6.17 -1.33 -5.56
N GLY A 115 6.67 -1.65 -6.74
CA GLY A 115 5.85 -1.82 -7.93
C GLY A 115 5.88 -3.26 -8.42
N ALA A 116 4.82 -3.68 -9.09
CA ALA A 116 4.82 -4.90 -9.89
C ALA A 116 4.10 -4.69 -11.22
N LYS A 117 4.56 -5.38 -12.25
CA LYS A 117 3.93 -5.40 -13.57
C LYS A 117 4.20 -6.73 -14.25
N THR A 118 3.28 -7.21 -15.08
CA THR A 118 3.55 -8.34 -15.96
C THR A 118 4.10 -7.83 -17.30
N ASP A 119 5.40 -8.05 -17.52
CA ASP A 119 6.04 -7.77 -18.81
C ASP A 119 5.70 -8.86 -19.83
N LYS A 120 5.51 -8.47 -21.10
CA LYS A 120 5.10 -9.40 -22.17
C LYS A 120 6.16 -10.43 -22.54
N GLN A 121 7.44 -10.11 -22.35
CA GLN A 121 8.56 -10.99 -22.72
C GLN A 121 9.10 -11.72 -21.50
N PHE A 122 9.23 -11.02 -20.37
CA PHE A 122 9.90 -11.55 -19.19
C PHE A 122 8.96 -12.07 -18.10
N GLY A 123 7.65 -11.83 -18.25
CA GLY A 123 6.68 -12.15 -17.22
C GLY A 123 6.70 -11.15 -16.06
N PRO A 124 6.28 -11.55 -14.85
CA PRO A 124 6.15 -10.64 -13.73
C PRO A 124 7.48 -10.04 -13.26
N ILE A 125 7.51 -8.73 -13.11
CA ILE A 125 8.65 -7.95 -12.63
C ILE A 125 8.29 -7.19 -11.35
N ILE A 126 9.25 -7.06 -10.45
CA ILE A 126 9.15 -6.29 -9.21
C ILE A 126 10.10 -5.11 -9.27
N LEU A 127 9.59 -3.95 -8.90
CA LEU A 127 10.35 -2.72 -8.70
C LEU A 127 10.42 -2.41 -7.21
N VAL A 128 11.61 -2.04 -6.73
CA VAL A 128 11.82 -1.49 -5.39
C VAL A 128 12.57 -0.19 -5.53
N GLY A 129 12.04 0.88 -4.96
CA GLY A 129 12.67 2.19 -4.89
C GLY A 129 12.47 2.84 -3.54
N LEU A 130 13.22 3.91 -3.27
CA LEU A 130 12.90 4.79 -2.15
C LEU A 130 11.62 5.59 -2.45
N GLY A 131 10.84 5.85 -1.41
CA GLY A 131 9.65 6.68 -1.45
C GLY A 131 9.86 8.07 -0.87
N GLY A 132 8.78 8.84 -0.84
CA GLY A 132 8.76 10.23 -0.40
C GLY A 132 9.13 11.23 -1.52
N ILE A 133 8.82 12.50 -1.26
CA ILE A 133 8.90 13.61 -2.25
C ILE A 133 10.29 13.74 -2.88
N THR A 134 11.35 13.45 -2.12
CA THR A 134 12.72 13.55 -2.64
C THR A 134 13.11 12.38 -3.53
N ALA A 135 12.48 11.21 -3.40
CA ALA A 135 12.84 10.03 -4.17
C ALA A 135 12.38 10.10 -5.64
N GLU A 136 11.26 10.79 -5.91
CA GLU A 136 10.77 11.07 -7.27
C GLU A 136 11.79 11.86 -8.12
N LEU A 137 12.71 12.58 -7.48
CA LEU A 137 13.73 13.37 -8.19
C LEU A 137 14.94 12.54 -8.64
N TYR A 138 15.20 11.39 -8.01
CA TYR A 138 16.48 10.67 -8.17
C TYR A 138 16.40 9.37 -8.96
N ASP A 139 15.20 8.93 -9.35
CA ASP A 139 14.91 7.65 -10.01
C ASP A 139 15.68 6.49 -9.35
N ASP A 140 15.71 6.47 -8.01
CA ASP A 140 16.48 5.50 -7.24
C ASP A 140 15.67 4.20 -7.09
N VAL A 141 15.65 3.42 -8.17
CA VAL A 141 14.88 2.20 -8.29
C VAL A 141 15.72 1.02 -8.74
N THR A 142 15.28 -0.17 -8.38
CA THR A 142 15.86 -1.45 -8.80
C THR A 142 14.75 -2.39 -9.24
N ILE A 143 15.05 -3.22 -10.25
CA ILE A 143 14.07 -4.12 -10.87
C ILE A 143 14.63 -5.54 -10.88
N ARG A 144 13.76 -6.52 -10.62
CA ARG A 144 14.02 -7.96 -10.72
C ARG A 144 12.81 -8.69 -11.27
N LEU A 145 13.04 -9.88 -11.81
CA LEU A 145 11.95 -10.81 -12.16
C LEU A 145 11.41 -11.43 -10.87
N ALA A 146 10.12 -11.72 -10.83
CA ALA A 146 9.52 -12.54 -9.78
C ALA A 146 9.59 -14.04 -10.14
N PRO A 147 9.53 -14.93 -9.13
CA PRO A 147 9.59 -14.63 -7.70
C PRO A 147 11.01 -14.23 -7.27
N LEU A 148 11.10 -13.41 -6.23
CA LEU A 148 12.36 -12.99 -5.61
C LEU A 148 12.84 -14.05 -4.62
N ASP A 149 14.15 -14.17 -4.46
CA ASP A 149 14.77 -14.82 -3.31
C ASP A 149 15.50 -13.83 -2.38
N HIS A 150 16.09 -14.34 -1.29
CA HIS A 150 16.84 -13.52 -0.34
C HIS A 150 18.05 -12.80 -0.99
N SER A 151 18.69 -13.44 -1.96
CA SER A 151 19.84 -12.87 -2.66
C SER A 151 19.42 -11.72 -3.58
N ASP A 152 18.27 -11.86 -4.24
CA ASP A 152 17.66 -10.81 -5.05
C ASP A 152 17.35 -9.58 -4.21
N VAL A 153 16.64 -9.76 -3.09
CA VAL A 153 16.31 -8.65 -2.19
C VAL A 153 17.58 -7.95 -1.71
N GLY A 154 18.57 -8.71 -1.22
CA GLY A 154 19.83 -8.15 -0.77
C GLY A 154 20.56 -7.36 -1.86
N ALA A 155 20.52 -7.83 -3.11
CA ALA A 155 21.12 -7.16 -4.25
C ALA A 155 20.34 -5.90 -4.68
N MET A 156 19.01 -5.94 -4.64
CA MET A 156 18.14 -4.79 -4.91
C MET A 156 18.40 -3.67 -3.91
N ILE A 157 18.33 -3.97 -2.61
CA ILE A 157 18.53 -2.97 -1.54
C ILE A 157 19.93 -2.35 -1.60
N LYS A 158 20.98 -3.15 -1.83
CA LYS A 158 22.37 -2.63 -1.96
C LYS A 158 22.57 -1.72 -3.16
N LYS A 159 21.76 -1.85 -4.22
CA LYS A 159 21.89 -1.07 -5.45
C LYS A 159 21.16 0.29 -5.37
N LEU A 160 20.26 0.47 -4.40
CA LEU A 160 19.65 1.77 -4.12
C LEU A 160 20.74 2.77 -3.66
N LYS A 161 20.85 3.90 -4.36
CA LYS A 161 21.80 5.00 -4.07
C LYS A 161 21.65 5.49 -2.64
N ALA A 162 20.42 5.61 -2.15
CA ALA A 162 20.12 6.00 -0.78
C ALA A 162 19.71 4.82 0.11
N GLY A 163 20.09 3.59 -0.25
CA GLY A 163 19.87 2.39 0.57
C GLY A 163 20.47 2.47 1.98
N ARG A 164 21.43 3.39 2.21
CA ARG A 164 21.96 3.71 3.55
C ARG A 164 20.89 4.18 4.54
N LEU A 165 19.77 4.75 4.07
CA LEU A 165 18.65 5.12 4.93
C LEU A 165 18.03 3.89 5.61
N LEU A 166 18.05 2.73 4.95
CA LEU A 166 17.50 1.48 5.48
C LEU A 166 18.44 0.85 6.53
N THR A 167 19.74 1.11 6.45
CA THR A 167 20.74 0.59 7.40
C THR A 167 21.05 1.54 8.56
N GLY A 168 20.32 2.66 8.66
CA GLY A 168 20.54 3.71 9.64
C GLY A 168 21.40 4.87 9.11
N PHE A 169 20.91 6.10 9.33
CA PHE A 169 21.56 7.32 8.88
C PHE A 169 21.37 8.45 9.91
N ARG A 170 22.46 9.16 10.24
CA ARG A 170 22.50 10.30 11.18
C ARG A 170 21.73 10.07 12.49
N GLY A 171 21.97 8.93 13.15
CA GLY A 171 21.36 8.58 14.43
C GLY A 171 19.99 7.90 14.33
N SER A 172 19.43 7.78 13.12
CA SER A 172 18.24 6.95 12.90
C SER A 172 18.60 5.47 12.98
N PRO A 173 17.81 4.64 13.69
CA PRO A 173 18.02 3.20 13.73
C PRO A 173 17.82 2.54 12.35
N PRO A 174 18.43 1.37 12.11
CA PRO A 174 18.13 0.57 10.93
C PRO A 174 16.68 0.08 10.95
N ILE A 175 16.11 -0.17 9.77
CA ILE A 175 14.78 -0.78 9.65
C ILE A 175 14.83 -2.29 9.97
N ALA A 176 13.66 -2.91 10.13
CA ALA A 176 13.49 -4.36 10.23
C ALA A 176 13.80 -5.09 8.90
N MET A 177 15.08 -5.14 8.51
CA MET A 177 15.54 -5.64 7.21
C MET A 177 15.11 -7.09 6.90
N ASP A 178 15.08 -7.94 7.93
CA ASP A 178 14.61 -9.33 7.78
C ASP A 178 13.12 -9.40 7.47
N GLN A 179 12.32 -8.51 8.08
CA GLN A 179 10.89 -8.42 7.78
C GLN A 179 10.67 -7.84 6.38
N LEU A 180 11.42 -6.81 5.98
CA LEU A 180 11.36 -6.27 4.62
C LEU A 180 11.64 -7.37 3.58
N SER A 181 12.66 -8.20 3.84
CA SER A 181 13.01 -9.30 2.94
C SER A 181 11.88 -10.31 2.79
N ARG A 182 11.22 -10.69 3.89
CA ARG A 182 10.05 -11.58 3.85
C ARG A 182 8.90 -10.95 3.07
N VAL A 183 8.56 -9.69 3.37
CA VAL A 183 7.49 -8.95 2.69
C VAL A 183 7.73 -8.88 1.18
N LEU A 184 8.95 -8.61 0.72
CA LEU A 184 9.26 -8.55 -0.71
C LEU A 184 9.18 -9.91 -1.41
N ILE A 185 9.65 -10.97 -0.74
CA ILE A 185 9.55 -12.34 -1.26
C ILE A 185 8.08 -12.77 -1.34
N ASP A 186 7.33 -12.62 -0.26
CA ASP A 186 5.90 -12.97 -0.20
C ASP A 186 5.08 -12.15 -1.21
N PHE A 187 5.38 -10.85 -1.34
CA PHE A 187 4.78 -9.99 -2.37
C PHE A 187 5.09 -10.49 -3.78
N SER A 188 6.33 -10.90 -4.06
CA SER A 188 6.69 -11.43 -5.36
C SER A 188 5.95 -12.73 -5.70
N HIS A 189 5.71 -13.59 -4.71
CA HIS A 189 4.89 -14.79 -4.88
C HIS A 189 3.42 -14.45 -5.13
N LEU A 190 2.87 -13.46 -4.41
CA LEU A 190 1.51 -12.96 -4.67
C LEU A 190 1.39 -12.39 -6.09
N VAL A 191 2.38 -11.66 -6.57
CA VAL A 191 2.42 -11.12 -7.94
C VAL A 191 2.42 -12.25 -8.97
N MET A 192 3.16 -13.34 -8.74
CA MET A 192 3.12 -14.52 -9.61
C MET A 192 1.71 -15.14 -9.66
N ASP A 193 1.03 -15.20 -8.52
CA ASP A 193 -0.34 -15.73 -8.42
C ASP A 193 -1.40 -14.83 -9.08
N LEU A 194 -1.13 -13.52 -9.21
CA LEU A 194 -2.03 -12.52 -9.80
C LEU A 194 -1.70 -12.18 -11.27
N ALA A 195 -0.67 -12.81 -11.85
CA ALA A 195 -0.07 -12.36 -13.10
C ALA A 195 -1.03 -12.39 -14.31
N ALA A 196 -2.10 -13.17 -14.25
CA ALA A 196 -3.10 -13.27 -15.32
C ALA A 196 -4.20 -12.20 -15.22
N GLU A 197 -4.49 -11.74 -14.01
CA GLU A 197 -5.60 -10.84 -13.71
C GLU A 197 -5.15 -9.38 -13.50
N VAL A 198 -3.89 -9.16 -13.11
CA VAL A 198 -3.37 -7.85 -12.70
C VAL A 198 -2.35 -7.33 -13.71
N ALA A 199 -2.62 -6.15 -14.25
CA ALA A 199 -1.69 -5.43 -15.11
C ALA A 199 -0.53 -4.81 -14.31
N SER A 200 -0.85 -4.18 -13.18
CA SER A 200 0.17 -3.58 -12.31
C SER A 200 -0.30 -3.41 -10.87
N ILE A 201 0.66 -3.45 -9.95
CA ILE A 201 0.49 -3.10 -8.54
C ILE A 201 1.46 -1.97 -8.20
N ASP A 202 0.99 -0.98 -7.45
CA ASP A 202 1.79 0.10 -6.90
C ASP A 202 1.53 0.20 -5.39
N ILE A 203 2.57 0.02 -4.59
CA ILE A 203 2.56 0.22 -3.15
C ILE A 203 3.40 1.45 -2.87
N ASN A 204 2.73 2.52 -2.43
CA ASN A 204 3.37 3.79 -2.18
C ASN A 204 2.62 4.58 -1.09
N PRO A 205 3.08 4.61 0.18
CA PRO A 205 4.35 4.05 0.64
C PRO A 205 4.23 2.64 1.24
N LEU A 206 5.31 1.88 1.14
CA LEU A 206 5.67 0.84 2.10
C LEU A 206 6.51 1.51 3.20
N ILE A 207 5.94 1.64 4.40
CA ILE A 207 6.62 2.28 5.53
C ILE A 207 7.47 1.23 6.26
N CYS A 208 8.75 1.56 6.44
CA CYS A 208 9.73 0.70 7.08
C CYS A 208 10.25 1.34 8.37
N THR A 209 10.05 0.67 9.50
CA THR A 209 10.53 1.08 10.82
C THR A 209 11.45 0.00 11.41
N PRO A 210 12.13 0.26 12.54
CA PRO A 210 12.85 -0.78 13.28
C PRO A 210 11.95 -1.90 13.81
N ASP A 211 10.67 -1.58 14.07
CA ASP A 211 9.71 -2.49 14.69
C ASP A 211 8.92 -3.30 13.66
N GLY A 212 8.81 -2.81 12.42
CA GLY A 212 8.19 -3.58 11.35
C GLY A 212 8.04 -2.84 10.03
N ILE A 213 7.31 -3.50 9.14
CA ILE A 213 7.06 -3.06 7.76
C ILE A 213 5.55 -2.98 7.55
N THR A 214 5.06 -1.96 6.86
CA THR A 214 3.61 -1.77 6.66
C THR A 214 3.30 -1.17 5.30
N ILE A 215 2.41 -1.81 4.55
CA ILE A 215 1.84 -1.31 3.31
C ILE A 215 0.80 -0.24 3.67
N ALA A 216 1.20 1.03 3.57
CA ALA A 216 0.38 2.14 4.01
C ALA A 216 -0.63 2.60 2.95
N ASP A 217 -0.32 2.50 1.67
CA ASP A 217 -1.27 2.73 0.56
C ASP A 217 -0.91 1.82 -0.62
N ALA A 218 -1.91 1.50 -1.43
CA ALA A 218 -1.74 0.67 -2.59
C ALA A 218 -2.81 0.87 -3.67
N ARG A 219 -2.42 0.58 -4.90
CA ARG A 219 -3.27 0.58 -6.09
C ARG A 219 -3.00 -0.66 -6.91
N ILE A 220 -4.06 -1.26 -7.43
CA ILE A 220 -3.97 -2.43 -8.30
C ILE A 220 -4.83 -2.17 -9.53
N MET A 221 -4.20 -2.25 -10.70
CA MET A 221 -4.86 -2.15 -12.00
C MET A 221 -5.02 -3.56 -12.57
N LEU A 222 -6.23 -3.89 -13.03
CA LEU A 222 -6.51 -5.16 -13.67
C LEU A 222 -6.08 -5.15 -15.15
N ALA A 223 -5.88 -6.33 -15.72
CA ALA A 223 -5.47 -6.56 -17.10
C ALA A 223 -6.59 -6.35 -18.13
#